data_AF-A0A084AXZ9-F1
#
_entry.id   AF-A0A084AXZ9-F1
#
_cell.length_a   1.000
_cell.length_b   1.000
_cell.length_c   1.000
_cell.angle_alpha   90.00
_cell.angle_beta   90.00
_cell.angle_gamma   90.00
#
_symmetry.space_group_name_H-M   'P 1'
#
loop_
_entity.id
_entity.type
_entity.pdbx_description
1 polymer ?
#
loop_
_entity_poly.entity_id
_entity_poly.type
_entity_poly.pdbx_seq_one_letter_code
_entity_poly.pdbx_strand_id
1 'polypeptide(L)'
;MAEQLQSDPQLREMMEKLSRHPGAIVAMQNIAQIVKDKGFEPGQTPSKMEMMKLLMDGDFRKAAQELNNEMQKAGVEINPDSLMKMMGK
;
A
#
# COMPACT_ATOMS: atom_id res chain seq x y z
N MET A 1 5.14 -3.31 -18.45
CA MET A 1 5.03 -3.15 -16.98
C MET A 1 3.63 -3.44 -16.42
N ALA A 2 2.65 -3.92 -17.22
CA ALA A 2 1.32 -4.32 -16.71
C ALA A 2 1.18 -5.85 -16.48
N GLU A 3 2.03 -6.67 -17.12
CA GLU A 3 1.91 -8.14 -17.09
C GLU A 3 2.43 -8.81 -15.80
N GLN A 4 3.28 -8.14 -15.00
CA GLN A 4 3.80 -8.72 -13.75
C GLN A 4 2.83 -8.59 -12.57
N LEU A 5 1.86 -7.66 -12.64
CA LEU A 5 0.82 -7.50 -11.61
C LEU A 5 -0.28 -8.58 -11.72
N GLN A 6 -0.36 -9.30 -12.84
CA GLN A 6 -1.41 -10.30 -13.08
C GLN A 6 -1.05 -11.73 -12.63
N SER A 7 0.23 -11.99 -12.34
CA SER A 7 0.73 -13.34 -12.07
C SER A 7 0.78 -13.70 -10.58
N ASP A 8 0.49 -12.76 -9.68
CA ASP A 8 0.47 -13.02 -8.25
C ASP A 8 -0.98 -13.24 -7.75
N PRO A 9 -1.37 -14.48 -7.40
CA PRO A 9 -2.72 -14.81 -7.00
C PRO A 9 -3.15 -14.09 -5.71
N GLN A 10 -2.21 -13.75 -4.83
CA GLN A 10 -2.52 -12.98 -3.62
C GLN A 10 -2.86 -11.53 -3.98
N LEU A 11 -2.10 -10.93 -4.91
CA LEU A 11 -2.33 -9.57 -5.38
C LEU A 11 -3.69 -9.43 -6.08
N ARG A 12 -4.12 -10.46 -6.81
CA ARG A 12 -5.44 -10.51 -7.48
C ARG A 12 -6.58 -10.61 -6.48
N GLU A 13 -6.47 -11.46 -5.47
CA GLU A 13 -7.49 -11.59 -4.41
C GLU A 13 -7.60 -10.30 -3.60
N MET A 14 -6.47 -9.65 -3.30
CA MET A 14 -6.43 -8.34 -2.64
C MET A 14 -7.08 -7.27 -3.51
N MET A 15 -6.76 -7.19 -4.81
CA MET A 15 -7.40 -6.26 -5.74
C MET A 15 -8.91 -6.46 -5.80
N GLU A 16 -9.39 -7.71 -5.81
CA GLU A 16 -10.81 -8.01 -5.86
C GLU A 16 -11.51 -7.57 -4.56
N LYS A 17 -10.92 -7.86 -3.39
CA LYS A 17 -11.43 -7.37 -2.09
C LYS A 17 -11.39 -5.85 -1.99
N LEU A 18 -10.31 -5.21 -2.44
CA LEU A 18 -10.16 -3.75 -2.48
C LEU A 18 -11.18 -3.10 -3.43
N SER A 19 -11.44 -3.70 -4.60
CA SER A 19 -12.43 -3.19 -5.55
C SER A 19 -13.85 -3.15 -4.99
N ARG A 20 -14.15 -4.04 -4.03
CA ARG A 20 -15.44 -4.09 -3.31
C ARG A 20 -15.49 -3.12 -2.13
N HIS A 21 -14.39 -2.47 -1.79
CA HIS A 21 -14.25 -1.56 -0.66
C HIS A 21 -13.80 -0.17 -1.11
N PRO A 22 -14.73 0.74 -1.42
CA PRO A 22 -14.40 2.08 -1.92
C PRO A 22 -13.53 2.89 -0.96
N GLY A 23 -13.65 2.68 0.35
CA GLY A 23 -12.79 3.32 1.35
C GLY A 23 -11.32 2.93 1.22
N ALA A 24 -11.03 1.67 0.89
CA ALA A 24 -9.66 1.21 0.67
C ALA A 24 -9.06 1.78 -0.63
N ILE A 25 -9.88 1.94 -1.67
CA ILE A 25 -9.47 2.59 -2.93
C ILE A 25 -9.11 4.07 -2.69
N VAL A 26 -9.90 4.77 -1.88
CA VAL A 26 -9.61 6.17 -1.51
C VAL A 26 -8.35 6.26 -0.66
N ALA A 27 -8.19 5.38 0.32
CA ALA A 27 -6.98 5.35 1.15
C ALA A 27 -5.71 5.05 0.34
N MET A 28 -5.78 4.15 -0.65
CA MET A 28 -4.66 3.90 -1.57
C MET A 28 -4.31 5.12 -2.42
N GLN A 29 -5.31 5.84 -2.92
CA GLN A 29 -5.09 7.08 -3.66
C GLN A 29 -4.46 8.16 -2.79
N ASN A 30 -4.91 8.30 -1.53
CA ASN A 30 -4.30 9.22 -0.57
C ASN A 30 -2.84 8.90 -0.32
N ILE A 31 -2.49 7.63 -0.08
CA ILE A 31 -1.07 7.23 0.07
C ILE A 31 -0.30 7.54 -1.20
N ALA A 32 -0.82 7.17 -2.38
CA ALA A 32 -0.14 7.42 -3.65
C ALA A 32 0.12 8.92 -3.87
N GLN A 33 -0.83 9.77 -3.47
CA GLN A 33 -0.70 11.22 -3.54
C GLN A 33 0.37 11.74 -2.57
N ILE A 34 0.34 11.31 -1.30
CA ILE A 34 1.32 11.69 -0.27
C ILE A 34 2.75 11.27 -0.67
N VAL A 35 2.89 10.04 -1.17
CA VAL A 35 4.16 9.46 -1.64
C VAL A 35 4.67 10.28 -2.83
N LYS A 36 3.80 10.59 -3.80
CA LYS A 36 4.14 11.44 -4.95
C LYS A 36 4.51 12.87 -4.55
N ASP A 37 3.75 13.50 -3.65
CA ASP A 37 4.02 14.86 -3.16
C ASP A 37 5.35 14.95 -2.41
N LYS A 38 5.80 13.83 -1.82
CA LYS A 38 7.10 13.73 -1.17
C LYS A 38 8.24 13.35 -2.12
N GLY A 39 7.94 13.17 -3.41
CA GLY A 39 8.92 12.86 -4.46
C GLY A 39 9.23 11.38 -4.63
N PHE A 40 8.41 10.49 -4.07
CA PHE A 40 8.54 9.04 -4.25
C PHE A 40 7.62 8.57 -5.37
N GLU A 41 8.08 7.64 -6.21
CA GLU A 41 7.25 7.07 -7.27
C GLU A 41 6.27 6.02 -6.72
N PRO A 42 4.95 6.20 -6.88
CA PRO A 42 3.96 5.22 -6.45
C PRO A 42 4.13 3.91 -7.25
N GLY A 43 4.20 2.79 -6.54
CA GLY A 43 4.36 1.46 -7.13
C GLY A 43 5.82 1.00 -7.29
N GLN A 44 6.79 1.84 -6.97
CA GLN A 44 8.17 1.39 -6.73
C GLN A 44 8.39 1.10 -5.25
N THR A 45 9.13 0.04 -4.96
CA THR A 45 9.58 -0.26 -3.60
C THR A 45 10.52 0.87 -3.16
N PRO A 46 10.18 1.66 -2.13
CA PRO A 46 11.05 2.73 -1.65
C PRO A 46 12.35 2.13 -1.12
N SER A 47 13.47 2.80 -1.37
CA SER A 47 14.76 2.42 -0.76
C SER A 47 14.67 2.51 0.77
N LYS A 48 15.55 1.81 1.49
CA LYS A 48 15.53 1.83 2.98
C LYS A 48 15.53 3.24 3.58
N MET A 49 16.28 4.19 3.01
CA MET A 49 16.28 5.59 3.44
C MET A 49 14.96 6.32 3.15
N GLU A 50 14.35 6.02 2.00
CA GLU A 50 13.09 6.60 1.55
C GLU A 50 11.93 6.10 2.42
N MET A 51 11.92 4.80 2.71
CA MET A 51 11.02 4.21 3.67
C MET A 51 11.20 4.80 5.07
N MET A 52 12.43 5.04 5.52
CA MET A 52 12.67 5.70 6.80
C MET A 52 12.07 7.12 6.84
N LYS A 53 12.21 7.89 5.76
CA LYS A 53 11.62 9.23 5.62
C LYS A 53 10.10 9.19 5.62
N LEU A 54 9.50 8.27 4.86
CA LEU A 54 8.05 8.04 4.85
C LEU A 54 7.55 7.62 6.24
N LEU A 55 8.27 6.72 6.91
CA LEU A 55 7.95 6.30 8.26
C LEU A 55 8.18 7.40 9.29
N MET A 56 8.97 8.44 9.04
CA MET A 56 9.06 9.61 9.93
C MET A 56 7.98 10.65 9.62
N ASP A 57 7.28 10.50 8.51
CA ASP A 57 6.28 11.43 8.06
C ASP A 57 4.92 11.17 8.72
N GLY A 58 4.37 12.21 9.35
CA GLY A 58 3.10 12.12 10.07
C GLY A 58 1.91 11.85 9.15
N ASP A 59 1.92 12.39 7.94
CA ASP A 59 0.81 12.24 6.98
C ASP A 59 0.84 10.84 6.35
N PHE A 60 2.04 10.36 6.00
CA PHE A 60 2.21 8.98 5.53
C PHE A 60 1.76 7.98 6.60
N ARG A 61 2.16 8.16 7.87
CA ARG A 61 1.72 7.29 8.97
C ARG A 61 0.20 7.26 9.13
N LYS A 62 -0.44 8.43 9.09
CA LYS A 62 -1.91 8.53 9.18
C LYS A 62 -2.59 7.83 8.01
N ALA A 63 -2.16 8.10 6.79
CA ALA A 63 -2.73 7.48 5.60
C ALA A 63 -2.48 5.96 5.57
N ALA A 64 -1.32 5.50 6.04
CA ALA A 64 -1.02 4.07 6.21
C ALA A 64 -1.92 3.40 7.25
N GLN A 65 -2.21 4.07 8.37
CA GLN A 65 -3.17 3.58 9.36
C GLN A 65 -4.60 3.51 8.81
N GLU A 66 -5.04 4.54 8.07
CA GLU A 66 -6.34 4.55 7.41
C GLU A 66 -6.45 3.43 6.36
N LEU A 67 -5.42 3.27 5.52
CA LEU A 67 -5.37 2.19 4.55
C LEU A 67 -5.46 0.83 5.24
N ASN A 68 -4.74 0.62 6.34
CA ASN A 68 -4.79 -0.63 7.07
C ASN A 68 -6.19 -0.87 7.67
N ASN A 69 -6.81 0.15 8.26
CA ASN A 69 -8.18 0.05 8.77
C ASN A 69 -9.19 -0.31 7.66
N GLU A 70 -9.09 0.34 6.49
CA GLU A 70 -9.98 0.06 5.35
C GLU A 70 -9.73 -1.32 4.74
N MET A 71 -8.47 -1.76 4.69
CA MET A 71 -8.10 -3.11 4.26
C MET A 71 -8.62 -4.16 5.23
N GLN A 72 -8.51 -3.94 6.54
CA GLN A 72 -9.09 -4.84 7.53
C GLN A 72 -10.62 -4.91 7.42
N LYS A 73 -11.29 -3.77 7.18
CA LYS A 73 -12.73 -3.75 6.85
C LYS A 73 -13.06 -4.54 5.57
N ALA A 74 -12.11 -4.59 4.63
CA ALA A 74 -12.20 -5.40 3.42
C ALA A 74 -11.87 -6.89 3.61
N GLY A 75 -11.57 -7.31 4.84
CA GLY A 75 -11.12 -8.68 5.13
C GLY A 75 -9.72 -8.98 4.60
N VAL A 76 -8.91 -7.93 4.40
CA VAL A 76 -7.50 -7.99 4.01
C VAL A 76 -6.66 -7.59 5.22
N GLU A 77 -6.02 -8.56 5.86
CA GLU A 77 -5.10 -8.27 6.96
C GLU A 77 -3.72 -7.90 6.41
N ILE A 78 -3.39 -6.61 6.46
CA ILE A 78 -2.03 -6.15 6.23
C ILE A 78 -1.31 -6.05 7.57
N ASN A 79 -0.55 -7.08 7.89
CA ASN A 79 0.37 -7.07 9.02
C ASN A 79 1.80 -6.75 8.54
N PRO A 80 2.66 -6.21 9.44
CA PRO A 80 4.04 -5.83 9.09
C PRO A 80 4.84 -6.98 8.48
N ASP A 81 4.58 -8.21 8.95
CA ASP A 81 5.17 -9.44 8.41
C ASP A 81 4.75 -9.71 6.96
N SER A 82 3.47 -9.59 6.62
CA SER A 82 3.01 -9.78 5.23
C SER A 82 3.55 -8.67 4.33
N LEU A 83 3.60 -7.43 4.83
CA LEU A 83 4.16 -6.31 4.09
C LEU A 83 5.67 -6.49 3.83
N MET A 84 6.44 -6.96 4.82
CA MET A 84 7.86 -7.29 4.66
C MET A 84 8.09 -8.45 3.71
N LYS A 85 7.25 -9.50 3.76
CA LYS A 85 7.32 -10.61 2.79
C LYS A 85 7.04 -10.15 1.36
N MET A 86 6.19 -9.13 1.19
CA MET A 86 5.86 -8.54 -0.10
C MET A 86 6.98 -7.66 -0.65
N MET A 87 7.67 -6.90 0.20
CA MET A 87 8.80 -6.06 -0.19
C MET A 87 10.16 -6.77 -0.17
N GLY A 88 10.21 -8.00 0.33
CA GLY A 88 11.42 -8.78 0.60
C GLY A 88 11.75 -9.84 -0.44
N LYS A 89 11.27 -9.71 -1.68
CA LYS A 89 11.73 -10.53 -2.82
C LYS A 89 12.30 -9.65 -3.91
#